data_AF-A0A1M5UPK3-F1
#
_entry.id   AF-A0A1M5UPK3-F1
#
_cell.length_a   1.000
_cell.length_b   1.000
_cell.length_c   1.000
_cell.angle_alpha   90.00
_cell.angle_beta   90.00
_cell.angle_gamma   90.00
#
_symmetry.space_group_name_H-M   'P 1'
#
loop_
_entity.id
_entity.type
_entity.pdbx_description
1 polymer ?
#
loop_
_entity_poly.entity_id
_entity_poly.type
_entity_poly.pdbx_seq_one_letter_code
_entity_poly.pdbx_strand_id
1 'polypeptide(L)'
;MDNTFSTYKIDDRSLIAFIKREIHNLALQIGFTPHRAAETDIIVAELTSNLMKFANGGELLYRAHLQDDQNQIEIYCLDNGIGFENVAKIMNDGYSSSNTLGHGLGSIKRLSNDFQIYSMKNWGCVQYVKICEKPEYIVPPFQSGLNYSTIAVNYPGEKLCGDGYYIKQSRKGFQIFVGDGLGHGESANEAVELAIKIFRQSVEFQPAEILREIHTKVKKTRGLVATIVSVDYTSQVWNICGIGNINTRIYTGLENKTYTPYNGILGHNIPRTLSSTIVPYKKHQIIIMHSDGLRTRWHLNEFTSIIKQNPGIIASSIFKQNIRGTDDATIFVGKIM
;
A
#
# COMPACT_ATOMS: atom_id res chain seq x y z
N MET A 1 13.46 3.59 -5.70
CA MET A 1 12.80 2.36 -6.18
C MET A 1 11.36 2.75 -6.35
N ASP A 2 10.82 2.50 -7.54
CA ASP A 2 9.45 2.87 -7.84
C ASP A 2 8.51 2.00 -7.00
N ASN A 3 7.85 2.60 -6.02
CA ASN A 3 6.94 1.91 -5.12
C ASN A 3 5.52 1.82 -5.69
N THR A 4 5.33 2.25 -6.94
CA THR A 4 4.05 2.36 -7.63
C THR A 4 3.62 1.00 -8.21
N PHE A 5 2.33 0.73 -8.13
CA PHE A 5 1.68 -0.42 -8.77
C PHE A 5 1.22 -0.05 -10.17
N SER A 6 1.58 -0.88 -11.14
CA SER A 6 0.87 -0.94 -12.41
C SER A 6 -0.52 -1.50 -12.20
N THR A 7 -1.52 -0.96 -12.91
CA THR A 7 -2.92 -1.34 -12.75
C THR A 7 -3.54 -1.78 -14.06
N TYR A 8 -4.33 -2.85 -14.01
CA TYR A 8 -5.15 -3.32 -15.11
C TYR A 8 -6.58 -3.50 -14.67
N LYS A 9 -7.51 -2.85 -15.36
CA LYS A 9 -8.92 -3.21 -15.31
C LYS A 9 -9.13 -4.41 -16.23
N ILE A 10 -9.58 -5.52 -15.67
CA ILE A 10 -9.81 -6.77 -16.38
C ILE A 10 -11.30 -6.90 -16.62
N ASP A 11 -11.74 -6.50 -17.81
CA ASP A 11 -13.11 -6.63 -18.32
C ASP A 11 -13.20 -7.52 -19.57
N ASP A 12 -12.07 -7.85 -20.20
CA ASP A 12 -11.98 -8.73 -21.36
C ASP A 12 -10.94 -9.85 -21.16
N ARG A 13 -11.26 -11.06 -21.65
CA ARG A 13 -10.39 -12.24 -21.52
C ARG A 13 -9.07 -12.11 -22.30
N SER A 14 -9.02 -11.30 -23.35
CA SER A 14 -7.83 -11.05 -24.16
C SER A 14 -6.70 -10.39 -23.37
N LEU A 15 -7.03 -9.59 -22.35
CA LEU A 15 -6.03 -8.94 -21.47
C LEU A 15 -5.22 -9.95 -20.65
N ILE A 16 -5.79 -11.12 -20.35
CA ILE A 16 -5.14 -12.14 -19.52
C ILE A 16 -3.79 -12.57 -20.11
N ALA A 17 -3.74 -12.82 -21.41
CA ALA A 17 -2.50 -13.24 -22.08
C ALA A 17 -1.44 -12.14 -22.08
N PHE A 18 -1.88 -10.88 -22.22
CA PHE A 18 -1.01 -9.71 -22.20
C PHE A 18 -0.39 -9.49 -20.81
N ILE A 19 -1.24 -9.41 -19.77
CA ILE A 19 -0.82 -9.20 -18.37
C ILE A 19 0.15 -10.30 -17.93
N LYS A 20 -0.18 -11.56 -18.24
CA LYS A 20 0.69 -12.69 -17.92
C LYS A 20 2.06 -12.55 -18.57
N ARG A 21 2.12 -12.26 -19.87
CA ARG A 21 3.40 -12.07 -20.59
C ARG A 21 4.21 -10.92 -19.99
N GLU A 22 3.54 -9.83 -19.61
CA GLU A 22 4.20 -8.68 -19.00
C GLU A 22 4.82 -9.03 -17.65
N ILE A 23 4.04 -9.63 -16.74
CA ILE A 23 4.52 -10.03 -15.41
C ILE A 23 5.61 -11.11 -15.52
N HIS A 24 5.50 -12.03 -16.48
CA HIS A 24 6.55 -13.01 -16.78
C HIS A 24 7.87 -12.34 -17.15
N ASN A 25 7.83 -11.40 -18.10
CA ASN A 25 9.02 -10.67 -18.53
C ASN A 25 9.62 -9.87 -17.37
N LEU A 26 8.78 -9.25 -16.54
CA LEU A 26 9.21 -8.54 -15.35
C LEU A 26 9.89 -9.49 -14.35
N ALA A 27 9.35 -10.68 -14.13
CA ALA A 27 9.95 -11.72 -13.27
C ALA A 27 11.37 -12.08 -13.75
N LEU A 28 11.55 -12.33 -15.04
CA LEU A 28 12.87 -12.60 -15.61
C LEU A 28 13.82 -11.40 -15.49
N GLN A 29 13.33 -10.18 -15.74
CA GLN A 29 14.12 -8.96 -15.64
C GLN A 29 14.65 -8.70 -14.24
N ILE A 30 13.87 -9.02 -13.21
CA ILE A 30 14.30 -8.92 -11.81
C ILE A 30 15.06 -10.18 -11.34
N GLY A 31 15.42 -11.09 -12.24
CA GLY A 31 16.31 -12.22 -11.95
C GLY A 31 15.63 -13.46 -11.37
N PHE A 32 14.32 -13.64 -11.52
CA PHE A 32 13.71 -14.94 -11.24
C PHE A 32 14.21 -15.98 -12.23
N THR A 33 14.37 -17.21 -11.75
CA THR A 33 14.65 -18.38 -12.58
C THR A 33 13.50 -18.63 -13.56
N PRO A 34 13.76 -19.24 -14.73
CA PRO A 34 12.69 -19.60 -15.67
C PRO A 34 11.60 -20.48 -15.04
N HIS A 35 11.98 -21.34 -14.10
CA HIS A 35 11.03 -22.14 -13.33
C HIS A 35 10.13 -21.25 -12.46
N ARG A 36 10.69 -20.29 -11.73
CA ARG A 36 9.91 -19.39 -10.87
C ARG A 36 9.02 -18.43 -11.67
N ALA A 37 9.49 -17.99 -12.84
CA ALA A 37 8.65 -17.24 -13.79
C ALA A 37 7.47 -18.07 -14.29
N ALA A 38 7.65 -19.37 -14.59
CA ALA A 38 6.57 -20.27 -14.96
C ALA A 38 5.57 -20.53 -13.81
N GLU A 39 6.04 -20.63 -12.56
CA GLU A 39 5.13 -20.69 -11.39
C GLU A 39 4.34 -19.38 -11.23
N THR A 40 4.97 -18.24 -11.51
CA THR A 40 4.31 -16.92 -11.51
C THR A 40 3.19 -16.86 -12.56
N ASP A 41 3.40 -17.42 -13.75
CA ASP A 41 2.39 -17.51 -14.80
C ASP A 41 1.14 -18.28 -14.37
N ILE A 42 1.32 -19.38 -13.63
CA ILE A 42 0.20 -20.18 -13.09
C ILE A 42 -0.60 -19.32 -12.11
N ILE A 43 0.08 -18.61 -11.20
CA ILE A 43 -0.59 -17.74 -10.23
C ILE A 43 -1.39 -16.65 -10.95
N VAL A 44 -0.78 -15.95 -11.90
CA VAL A 44 -1.45 -14.87 -12.66
C VAL A 44 -2.64 -15.41 -13.44
N ALA A 45 -2.50 -16.58 -14.08
CA ALA A 45 -3.58 -17.21 -14.82
C ALA A 45 -4.78 -17.56 -13.91
N GLU A 46 -4.53 -18.12 -12.74
CA GLU A 46 -5.60 -18.44 -11.78
C GLU A 46 -6.27 -17.19 -11.22
N LEU A 47 -5.49 -16.18 -10.82
CA LEU A 47 -6.02 -14.91 -10.31
C LEU A 47 -6.94 -14.23 -11.34
N THR A 48 -6.44 -14.04 -12.56
CA THR A 48 -7.18 -13.35 -13.62
C THR A 48 -8.39 -14.16 -14.14
N SER A 49 -8.26 -15.49 -14.20
CA SER A 49 -9.38 -16.39 -14.47
C SER A 49 -10.47 -16.27 -13.41
N ASN A 50 -10.10 -16.17 -12.13
CA ASN A 50 -11.07 -16.03 -11.03
C ASN A 50 -11.86 -14.74 -11.14
N LEU A 51 -11.22 -13.61 -11.49
CA LEU A 51 -11.91 -12.33 -11.72
C LEU A 51 -12.99 -12.48 -12.80
N MET A 52 -12.66 -13.11 -13.93
CA MET A 52 -13.60 -13.27 -15.04
C MET A 52 -14.72 -14.27 -14.76
N LYS A 53 -14.42 -15.38 -14.08
CA LYS A 53 -15.40 -16.45 -13.83
C LYS A 53 -16.37 -16.14 -12.70
N PHE A 54 -15.90 -15.46 -11.65
CA PHE A 54 -16.65 -15.33 -10.39
C PHE A 54 -17.06 -13.90 -10.05
N ALA A 55 -16.50 -12.90 -10.73
CA ALA A 55 -16.76 -11.49 -10.41
C ALA A 55 -17.10 -10.60 -11.61
N ASN A 56 -17.23 -11.18 -12.82
CA ASN A 56 -17.44 -10.46 -14.08
C ASN A 56 -16.37 -9.35 -14.31
N GLY A 57 -15.14 -9.66 -13.93
CA GLY A 57 -14.00 -8.74 -14.02
C GLY A 57 -13.55 -8.20 -12.68
N GLY A 58 -12.62 -7.25 -12.72
CA GLY A 58 -12.02 -6.64 -11.54
C GLY A 58 -10.78 -5.84 -11.90
N GLU A 59 -9.95 -5.57 -10.91
CA GLU A 59 -8.69 -4.87 -11.06
C GLU A 59 -7.53 -5.74 -10.58
N LEU A 60 -6.46 -5.77 -11.36
CA LEU A 60 -5.19 -6.38 -10.97
C LEU A 60 -4.16 -5.27 -10.83
N LEU A 61 -3.55 -5.19 -9.65
CA LEU A 61 -2.43 -4.31 -9.37
C LEU A 61 -1.19 -5.18 -9.20
N TYR A 62 -0.07 -4.82 -9.81
CA TYR A 62 1.20 -5.50 -9.55
C TYR A 62 2.37 -4.52 -9.54
N ARG A 63 3.42 -4.89 -8.82
CA ARG A 63 4.72 -4.23 -8.90
C ARG A 63 5.83 -5.25 -8.70
N ALA A 64 7.01 -4.92 -9.21
CA ALA A 64 8.24 -5.59 -8.82
C ALA A 64 9.13 -4.65 -8.03
N HIS A 65 9.67 -5.10 -6.91
CA HIS A 65 10.55 -4.28 -6.07
C HIS A 65 11.58 -5.15 -5.36
N LEU A 66 12.65 -4.51 -4.89
CA LEU A 66 13.67 -5.15 -4.05
C LEU A 66 13.36 -4.81 -2.59
N GLN A 67 13.13 -5.82 -1.77
CA GLN A 67 12.95 -5.67 -0.32
C GLN A 67 13.78 -6.74 0.40
N ASP A 68 14.52 -6.30 1.42
CA ASP A 68 15.42 -7.15 2.22
C ASP A 68 16.38 -7.99 1.35
N ASP A 69 16.96 -7.35 0.33
CA ASP A 69 17.85 -7.96 -0.68
C ASP A 69 17.23 -9.11 -1.49
N GLN A 70 15.90 -9.20 -1.52
CA GLN A 70 15.17 -10.15 -2.35
C GLN A 70 14.30 -9.41 -3.37
N ASN A 71 14.39 -9.83 -4.63
CA ASN A 71 13.48 -9.38 -5.68
C ASN A 71 12.11 -10.02 -5.43
N GLN A 72 11.06 -9.20 -5.48
CA GLN A 72 9.70 -9.60 -5.16
C GLN A 72 8.74 -9.08 -6.21
N ILE A 73 7.73 -9.89 -6.55
CA ILE A 73 6.53 -9.48 -7.25
C ILE A 73 5.38 -9.52 -6.26
N GLU A 74 4.70 -8.38 -6.14
CA GLU A 74 3.47 -8.26 -5.37
C GLU A 74 2.30 -8.09 -6.33
N ILE A 75 1.21 -8.80 -6.06
CA ILE A 75 -0.02 -8.71 -6.85
C ILE A 75 -1.20 -8.55 -5.90
N TYR A 76 -2.05 -7.56 -6.17
CA TYR A 76 -3.40 -7.48 -5.63
C TYR A 76 -4.42 -7.77 -6.73
N CYS A 77 -5.45 -8.54 -6.41
CA CYS A 77 -6.63 -8.72 -7.25
C CYS A 77 -7.85 -8.25 -6.47
N LEU A 78 -8.54 -7.27 -7.01
CA LEU A 78 -9.66 -6.58 -6.39
C LEU A 78 -10.91 -6.82 -7.25
N ASP A 79 -11.97 -7.36 -6.67
CA ASP A 79 -13.21 -7.62 -7.41
C ASP A 79 -14.46 -7.19 -6.65
N ASN A 80 -15.50 -6.82 -7.39
CA ASN A 80 -16.80 -6.45 -6.84
C ASN A 80 -17.84 -7.56 -7.04
N GLY A 81 -17.39 -8.83 -7.06
CA GLY A 81 -18.25 -9.98 -7.22
C GLY A 81 -19.14 -10.24 -6.00
N ILE A 82 -19.79 -11.40 -5.98
CA ILE A 82 -20.66 -11.82 -4.86
C ILE A 82 -19.87 -11.94 -3.55
N GLY A 83 -18.57 -12.24 -3.65
CA GLY A 83 -17.70 -12.48 -2.50
C GLY A 83 -18.09 -13.75 -1.72
N PHE A 84 -17.42 -13.95 -0.60
CA PHE A 84 -17.48 -15.15 0.22
C PHE A 84 -17.79 -14.79 1.66
N GLU A 85 -18.66 -15.58 2.29
CA GLU A 85 -19.02 -15.40 3.70
C GLU A 85 -18.02 -16.11 4.64
N ASN A 86 -17.52 -17.27 4.23
CA ASN A 86 -16.52 -18.04 4.98
C ASN A 86 -15.34 -18.43 4.09
N VAL A 87 -14.32 -17.58 4.06
CA VAL A 87 -13.08 -17.79 3.30
C VAL A 87 -12.37 -19.06 3.75
N ALA A 88 -12.34 -19.37 5.06
CA ALA A 88 -11.66 -20.54 5.58
C ALA A 88 -12.24 -21.85 5.02
N LYS A 89 -13.56 -21.93 4.88
CA LYS A 89 -14.24 -23.08 4.25
C LYS A 89 -13.80 -23.27 2.80
N ILE A 90 -13.72 -22.18 2.04
CA ILE A 90 -13.35 -22.23 0.61
C ILE A 90 -11.88 -22.66 0.43
N MET A 91 -11.01 -22.21 1.34
CA MET A 91 -9.59 -22.56 1.34
C MET A 91 -9.33 -24.03 1.70
N ASN A 92 -10.21 -24.66 2.50
CA ASN A 92 -10.07 -26.06 2.91
C ASN A 92 -10.75 -27.03 1.95
N ASP A 93 -11.96 -26.73 1.50
CA ASP A 93 -12.82 -27.70 0.83
C ASP A 93 -12.56 -27.82 -0.68
N GLY A 94 -11.62 -27.05 -1.24
CA GLY A 94 -11.48 -26.97 -2.70
C GLY A 94 -12.81 -26.61 -3.36
N TYR A 95 -13.61 -25.76 -2.71
CA TYR A 95 -15.03 -25.55 -3.00
C TYR A 95 -15.20 -24.97 -4.41
N SER A 96 -15.54 -25.84 -5.35
CA SER A 96 -15.88 -25.49 -6.73
C SER A 96 -17.38 -25.22 -6.83
N SER A 97 -17.80 -23.95 -6.96
CA SER A 97 -19.19 -23.59 -7.31
C SER A 97 -19.46 -23.70 -8.82
N SER A 98 -18.43 -23.96 -9.63
CA SER A 98 -18.51 -24.23 -11.06
C SER A 98 -17.55 -25.38 -11.40
N ASN A 99 -17.91 -26.25 -12.35
CA ASN A 99 -17.22 -27.46 -12.82
C ASN A 99 -15.72 -27.39 -13.21
N THR A 100 -14.94 -26.44 -12.71
CA THR A 100 -13.48 -26.40 -12.79
C THR A 100 -12.94 -26.59 -11.38
N LEU A 101 -12.31 -27.75 -11.16
CA LEU A 101 -11.62 -28.18 -9.93
C LEU A 101 -11.17 -27.01 -9.04
N GLY A 102 -11.57 -27.00 -7.77
CA GLY A 102 -11.18 -25.98 -6.77
C GLY A 102 -9.70 -26.02 -6.36
N HIS A 103 -8.81 -26.29 -7.32
CA HIS A 103 -7.37 -26.20 -7.20
C HIS A 103 -6.85 -24.78 -7.37
N GLY A 104 -7.59 -23.84 -7.99
CA GLY A 104 -7.07 -22.50 -8.33
C GLY A 104 -6.51 -21.73 -7.12
N LEU A 105 -7.32 -21.52 -6.08
CA LEU A 105 -6.87 -20.86 -4.83
C LEU A 105 -5.80 -21.67 -4.09
N GLY A 106 -5.88 -23.00 -4.11
CA GLY A 106 -4.88 -23.88 -3.52
C GLY A 106 -3.52 -23.81 -4.23
N SER A 107 -3.53 -23.67 -5.56
CA SER A 107 -2.35 -23.48 -6.40
C SER A 107 -1.73 -22.11 -6.15
N ILE A 108 -2.53 -21.04 -6.09
CA ILE A 108 -2.04 -19.70 -5.75
C ILE A 108 -1.31 -19.75 -4.40
N LYS A 109 -1.97 -20.27 -3.36
CA LYS A 109 -1.39 -20.37 -2.01
C LYS A 109 -0.09 -21.18 -1.99
N ARG A 110 -0.05 -22.34 -2.66
CA ARG A 110 1.11 -23.24 -2.67
C ARG A 110 2.31 -22.67 -3.43
N LEU A 111 2.05 -21.95 -4.52
CA LEU A 111 3.09 -21.39 -5.38
C LEU A 111 3.60 -20.04 -4.85
N SER A 112 2.78 -19.28 -4.12
CA SER A 112 3.16 -17.99 -3.52
C SER A 112 4.08 -18.13 -2.30
N ASN A 113 4.85 -17.09 -1.99
CA ASN A 113 5.57 -16.96 -0.72
C ASN A 113 4.67 -16.40 0.39
N ASP A 114 3.70 -15.56 0.03
CA ASP A 114 2.63 -15.12 0.90
C ASP A 114 1.34 -15.02 0.09
N PHE A 115 0.23 -15.47 0.67
CA PHE A 115 -1.10 -15.37 0.09
C PHE A 115 -2.10 -14.99 1.16
N GLN A 116 -2.85 -13.94 0.88
CA GLN A 116 -3.89 -13.42 1.77
C GLN A 116 -5.15 -13.20 0.96
N ILE A 117 -6.28 -13.46 1.60
CA ILE A 117 -7.59 -13.32 0.97
C ILE A 117 -8.56 -12.75 1.99
N TYR A 118 -9.28 -11.71 1.58
CA TYR A 118 -10.33 -11.08 2.34
C TYR A 118 -11.55 -10.90 1.47
N SER A 119 -12.70 -11.30 1.98
CA SER A 119 -13.94 -11.24 1.22
C SER A 119 -15.11 -11.01 2.14
N MET A 120 -16.11 -10.33 1.59
CA MET A 120 -17.39 -10.10 2.23
C MET A 120 -18.49 -10.31 1.20
N LYS A 121 -19.60 -10.89 1.66
CA LYS A 121 -20.80 -11.11 0.83
C LYS A 121 -21.31 -9.77 0.29
N ASN A 122 -21.59 -9.72 -1.01
CA ASN A 122 -22.04 -8.54 -1.77
C ASN A 122 -21.04 -7.37 -1.80
N TRP A 123 -19.81 -7.60 -1.38
CA TRP A 123 -18.71 -6.62 -1.46
C TRP A 123 -17.64 -7.05 -2.45
N GLY A 124 -17.47 -8.37 -2.62
CA GLY A 124 -16.48 -9.00 -3.48
C GLY A 124 -15.28 -9.51 -2.71
N CYS A 125 -14.11 -9.53 -3.35
CA CYS A 125 -12.91 -10.10 -2.78
C CYS A 125 -11.67 -9.23 -3.04
N VAL A 126 -10.72 -9.36 -2.12
CA VAL A 126 -9.36 -8.86 -2.24
C VAL A 126 -8.43 -10.04 -2.02
N GLN A 127 -7.58 -10.30 -2.99
CA GLN A 127 -6.52 -11.30 -2.92
C GLN A 127 -5.18 -10.59 -3.02
N TYR A 128 -4.24 -10.97 -2.16
CA TYR A 128 -2.86 -10.51 -2.18
C TYR A 128 -1.93 -11.70 -2.36
N VAL A 129 -0.94 -11.55 -3.24
CA VAL A 129 0.09 -12.53 -3.50
C VAL A 129 1.44 -11.83 -3.43
N LYS A 130 2.37 -12.46 -2.71
CA LYS A 130 3.80 -12.17 -2.79
C LYS A 130 4.54 -13.34 -3.40
N ILE A 131 5.42 -13.04 -4.35
CA ILE A 131 6.27 -14.02 -5.03
C ILE A 131 7.70 -13.51 -4.93
N CYS A 132 8.58 -14.32 -4.37
CA CYS A 132 10.02 -14.11 -4.35
C CYS A 132 10.69 -15.41 -4.84
N GLU A 133 11.98 -15.36 -5.13
CA GLU A 133 12.78 -16.59 -5.13
C GLU A 133 12.70 -17.24 -3.74
N LYS A 134 12.59 -18.57 -3.68
CA LYS A 134 12.57 -19.27 -2.40
C LYS A 134 14.00 -19.27 -1.86
N PRO A 135 14.31 -18.54 -0.78
CA PRO A 135 15.67 -18.47 -0.32
C PRO A 135 16.12 -19.83 0.21
N GLU A 136 17.38 -20.19 -0.02
CA GLU A 136 18.01 -21.37 0.61
C GLU A 136 18.13 -21.18 2.14
N TYR A 137 18.11 -19.92 2.62
CA TYR A 137 18.25 -19.56 4.02
C TYR A 137 17.28 -18.45 4.43
N ILE A 138 16.48 -18.68 5.48
CA ILE A 138 15.56 -17.69 6.04
C ILE A 138 16.27 -16.95 7.18
N VAL A 139 16.68 -15.71 6.95
CA VAL A 139 17.08 -14.82 8.05
C VAL A 139 15.81 -14.34 8.75
N PRO A 140 15.67 -14.50 10.09
CA PRO A 140 14.53 -13.95 10.80
C PRO A 140 14.50 -12.43 10.63
N PRO A 141 13.39 -11.83 10.15
CA PRO A 141 13.33 -10.40 9.98
C PRO A 141 13.50 -9.71 11.33
N PHE A 142 14.17 -8.56 11.33
CA PHE A 142 14.18 -7.68 12.50
C PHE A 142 12.71 -7.35 12.85
N GLN A 143 12.27 -7.73 14.06
CA GLN A 143 10.93 -7.39 14.53
C GLN A 143 10.87 -5.88 14.79
N SER A 144 10.46 -5.14 13.76
CA SER A 144 10.07 -3.75 13.94
C SER A 144 8.73 -3.69 14.69
N GLY A 145 8.55 -2.66 15.52
CA GLY A 145 7.26 -2.41 16.18
C GLY A 145 6.15 -1.97 15.23
N LEU A 146 6.43 -1.86 13.92
CA LEU A 146 5.52 -1.38 12.89
C LEU A 146 5.49 -2.35 11.70
N ASN A 147 4.44 -3.17 11.62
CA ASN A 147 4.13 -3.93 10.41
C ASN A 147 3.34 -3.02 9.45
N TYR A 148 3.76 -2.85 8.19
CA TYR A 148 3.11 -1.92 7.27
C TYR A 148 2.98 -2.45 5.84
N SER A 149 2.11 -1.82 5.07
CA SER A 149 1.99 -2.01 3.63
C SER A 149 1.52 -0.72 2.98
N THR A 150 1.82 -0.58 1.69
CA THR A 150 1.49 0.60 0.89
C THR A 150 0.97 0.18 -0.47
N ILE A 151 0.00 0.94 -0.97
CA ILE A 151 -0.44 0.87 -2.36
C ILE A 151 -0.34 2.30 -2.88
N ALA A 152 0.48 2.49 -3.90
CA ALA A 152 0.62 3.74 -4.63
C ALA A 152 0.32 3.44 -6.10
N VAL A 153 -0.49 4.26 -6.75
CA VAL A 153 -0.76 4.20 -8.20
C VAL A 153 -0.60 5.60 -8.76
N ASN A 154 -0.08 5.69 -9.96
CA ASN A 154 0.10 6.96 -10.64
C ASN A 154 -1.19 7.42 -11.33
N TYR A 155 -1.27 8.71 -11.61
CA TYR A 155 -2.28 9.30 -12.48
C TYR A 155 -2.32 8.54 -13.83
N PRO A 156 -3.51 8.20 -14.36
CA PRO A 156 -3.62 7.44 -15.60
C PRO A 156 -2.84 8.07 -16.78
N GLY A 157 -1.93 7.28 -17.35
CA GLY A 157 -1.10 7.70 -18.49
C GLY A 157 0.24 8.34 -18.11
N GLU A 158 0.46 8.66 -16.83
CA GLU A 158 1.79 9.04 -16.34
C GLU A 158 2.70 7.83 -16.20
N LYS A 159 4.01 8.11 -16.08
CA LYS A 159 5.02 7.08 -15.80
C LYS A 159 5.52 7.10 -14.35
N LEU A 160 5.34 8.23 -13.67
CA LEU A 160 5.83 8.47 -12.32
C LEU A 160 4.67 8.97 -11.47
N CYS A 161 4.55 8.42 -10.27
CA CYS A 161 3.57 8.85 -9.29
C CYS A 161 4.02 10.17 -8.65
N GLY A 162 3.13 11.16 -8.59
CA GLY A 162 3.33 12.41 -7.86
C GLY A 162 3.31 12.26 -6.34
N ASP A 163 2.82 11.13 -5.82
CA ASP A 163 2.83 10.79 -4.40
C ASP A 163 4.08 10.00 -3.98
N GLY A 164 4.33 9.92 -2.67
CA GLY A 164 5.38 9.07 -2.13
C GLY A 164 5.34 8.92 -0.62
N TYR A 165 6.06 7.91 -0.14
CA TYR A 165 6.22 7.65 1.28
C TYR A 165 7.64 7.19 1.60
N TYR A 166 8.05 7.37 2.85
CA TYR A 166 9.31 6.83 3.36
C TYR A 166 9.21 6.51 4.85
N ILE A 167 9.91 5.49 5.30
CA ILE A 167 9.94 5.10 6.71
C ILE A 167 11.38 5.05 7.20
N LYS A 168 11.65 5.72 8.31
CA LYS A 168 12.85 5.50 9.11
C LYS A 168 12.51 4.58 10.27
N GLN A 169 13.22 3.48 10.43
CA GLN A 169 13.07 2.61 11.57
C GLN A 169 14.38 2.51 12.35
N SER A 170 14.26 2.44 13.67
CA SER A 170 15.37 2.25 14.59
C SER A 170 14.91 1.44 15.81
N ARG A 171 15.85 1.04 16.67
CA ARG A 171 15.52 0.42 17.96
C ARG A 171 14.77 1.35 18.92
N LYS A 172 14.88 2.67 18.74
CA LYS A 172 14.24 3.68 19.61
C LYS A 172 12.81 4.02 19.18
N GLY A 173 12.42 3.64 17.95
CA GLY A 173 11.17 4.09 17.38
C GLY A 173 11.23 4.17 15.86
N PHE A 174 10.22 4.80 15.26
CA PHE A 174 10.12 4.98 13.81
C PHE A 174 9.54 6.33 13.43
N GLN A 175 9.77 6.73 12.19
CA GLN A 175 9.17 7.91 11.57
C GLN A 175 8.60 7.55 10.20
N ILE A 176 7.42 8.05 9.88
CA ILE A 176 6.71 7.83 8.62
C ILE A 176 6.53 9.19 7.95
N PHE A 177 6.88 9.27 6.68
CA PHE A 177 6.56 10.37 5.78
C PHE A 177 5.58 9.86 4.73
N VAL A 178 4.51 10.61 4.48
CA VAL A 178 3.64 10.47 3.29
C VAL A 178 3.44 11.86 2.72
N GLY A 179 3.63 12.02 1.41
CA GLY A 179 3.48 13.28 0.71
C GLY A 179 2.96 13.12 -0.71
N ASP A 180 2.50 14.24 -1.24
CA ASP A 180 1.81 14.38 -2.52
C ASP A 180 2.28 15.70 -3.15
N GLY A 181 2.93 15.58 -4.31
CA GLY A 181 3.50 16.71 -5.06
C GLY A 181 2.41 17.44 -5.84
N LEU A 182 2.52 18.77 -5.97
CA LEU A 182 1.46 19.51 -6.68
C LEU A 182 1.34 19.08 -8.16
N GLY A 183 0.14 18.62 -8.53
CA GLY A 183 -0.17 18.08 -9.85
C GLY A 183 0.20 16.61 -9.94
N HIS A 184 0.56 16.13 -11.14
CA HIS A 184 0.96 14.74 -11.36
C HIS A 184 2.22 14.65 -12.23
N GLY A 185 2.73 13.43 -12.38
CA GLY A 185 3.85 13.12 -13.26
C GLY A 185 5.21 13.58 -12.74
N GLU A 186 6.16 13.78 -13.66
CA GLU A 186 7.58 13.96 -13.33
C GLU A 186 7.86 15.13 -12.37
N SER A 187 7.24 16.30 -12.56
CA SER A 187 7.48 17.45 -11.71
C SER A 187 6.90 17.32 -10.29
N ALA A 188 5.79 16.58 -10.14
CA ALA A 188 5.21 16.28 -8.82
C ALA A 188 6.10 15.25 -8.10
N ASN A 189 6.50 14.20 -8.82
CA ASN A 189 7.43 13.19 -8.34
C ASN A 189 8.76 13.80 -7.88
N GLU A 190 9.35 14.72 -8.65
CA GLU A 190 10.61 15.40 -8.29
C GLU A 190 10.50 16.12 -6.94
N ALA A 191 9.37 16.79 -6.67
CA ALA A 191 9.14 17.47 -5.41
C ALA A 191 9.09 16.51 -4.22
N VAL A 192 8.40 15.37 -4.38
CA VAL A 192 8.28 14.35 -3.34
C VAL A 192 9.57 13.58 -3.12
N GLU A 193 10.27 13.17 -4.17
CA GLU A 193 11.56 12.49 -4.06
C GLU A 193 12.62 13.38 -3.39
N LEU A 194 12.64 14.68 -3.70
CA LEU A 194 13.50 15.62 -2.98
C LEU A 194 13.12 15.72 -1.49
N ALA A 195 11.82 15.80 -1.17
CA ALA A 195 11.34 15.82 0.21
C ALA A 195 11.71 14.54 0.96
N ILE A 196 11.57 13.36 0.34
CA ILE A 196 11.97 12.06 0.90
C ILE A 196 13.48 12.01 1.13
N LYS A 197 14.29 12.54 0.20
CA LYS A 197 15.74 12.63 0.36
C LYS A 197 16.12 13.47 1.58
N ILE A 198 15.49 14.63 1.75
CA ILE A 198 15.70 15.51 2.91
C ILE A 198 15.24 14.82 4.18
N PHE A 199 14.03 14.25 4.17
CA PHE A 199 13.49 13.48 5.27
C PHE A 199 14.48 12.42 5.71
N ARG A 200 14.98 11.58 4.79
CA ARG A 200 15.95 10.50 5.05
C ARG A 200 17.23 11.01 5.71
N GLN A 201 17.73 12.18 5.31
CA GLN A 201 18.99 12.76 5.80
C GLN A 201 18.83 13.56 7.10
N SER A 202 17.60 13.99 7.43
CA SER A 202 17.36 14.79 8.63
C SER A 202 17.72 14.03 9.91
N VAL A 203 18.40 14.72 10.83
CA VAL A 203 18.70 14.22 12.19
C VAL A 203 17.60 14.55 13.19
N GLU A 204 16.65 15.39 12.79
CA GLU A 204 15.53 15.79 13.63
C GLU A 204 14.55 14.64 13.85
N PHE A 205 14.04 14.56 15.07
CA PHE A 205 13.00 13.60 15.42
C PHE A 205 11.60 14.23 15.41
N GLN A 206 11.52 15.55 15.61
CA GLN A 206 10.28 16.29 15.71
C GLN A 206 9.66 16.54 14.32
N PRO A 207 8.43 16.05 14.04
CA PRO A 207 7.78 16.22 12.74
C PRO A 207 7.73 17.67 12.23
N ALA A 208 7.45 18.63 13.12
CA ALA A 208 7.37 20.04 12.76
C ALA A 208 8.72 20.61 12.26
N GLU A 209 9.84 20.24 12.88
CA GLU A 209 11.16 20.72 12.45
C GLU A 209 11.59 20.08 11.13
N ILE A 210 11.29 18.80 10.93
CA ILE A 210 11.57 18.13 9.65
C ILE A 210 10.76 18.77 8.53
N LEU A 211 9.48 19.12 8.76
CA LEU A 211 8.67 19.84 7.77
C LEU A 211 9.23 21.23 7.46
N ARG A 212 9.78 21.97 8.45
CA ARG A 212 10.45 23.25 8.19
C ARG A 212 11.70 23.06 7.34
N GLU A 213 12.50 22.04 7.64
CA GLU A 213 13.67 21.70 6.86
C GLU A 213 13.29 21.39 5.40
N ILE A 214 12.30 20.52 5.19
CA ILE A 214 11.76 20.18 3.86
C ILE A 214 11.27 21.45 3.16
N HIS A 215 10.41 22.25 3.82
CA HIS A 215 9.85 23.49 3.26
C HIS A 215 10.94 24.41 2.69
N THR A 216 12.05 24.60 3.40
CA THR A 216 13.12 25.48 2.93
C THR A 216 13.86 24.94 1.72
N LYS A 217 14.03 23.62 1.63
CA LYS A 217 14.86 22.98 0.61
C LYS A 217 14.09 22.65 -0.67
N VAL A 218 12.77 22.50 -0.61
CA VAL A 218 11.91 22.22 -1.78
C VAL A 218 11.37 23.46 -2.49
N LYS A 219 11.78 24.68 -2.10
CA LYS A 219 11.29 25.95 -2.70
C LYS A 219 11.45 26.10 -4.21
N LYS A 220 12.35 25.32 -4.83
CA LYS A 220 12.61 25.34 -6.27
C LYS A 220 11.82 24.29 -7.05
N THR A 221 11.02 23.47 -6.39
CA THR A 221 10.17 22.46 -7.05
C THR A 221 8.75 22.99 -7.22
N ARG A 222 7.83 22.15 -7.71
CA ARG A 222 6.39 22.48 -7.70
C ARG A 222 5.82 22.64 -6.29
N GLY A 223 6.53 22.21 -5.26
CA GLY A 223 6.01 22.11 -3.90
C GLY A 223 5.17 20.85 -3.71
N LEU A 224 4.83 20.60 -2.46
CA LEU A 224 4.11 19.38 -2.05
C LEU A 224 3.32 19.61 -0.76
N VAL A 225 2.39 18.71 -0.49
CA VAL A 225 1.77 18.51 0.82
C VAL A 225 2.34 17.26 1.45
N ALA A 226 2.44 17.22 2.78
CA ALA A 226 2.98 16.05 3.46
C ALA A 226 2.55 15.99 4.92
N THR A 227 2.46 14.77 5.46
CA THR A 227 2.35 14.52 6.90
C THR A 227 3.49 13.63 7.36
N ILE A 228 4.11 14.02 8.48
CA ILE A 228 5.15 13.25 9.17
C ILE A 228 4.60 12.79 10.52
N VAL A 229 4.87 11.52 10.81
CA VAL A 229 4.52 10.87 12.07
C VAL A 229 5.79 10.30 12.70
N SER A 230 6.08 10.62 13.95
CA SER A 230 7.21 10.08 14.71
C SER A 230 6.72 9.37 15.97
N VAL A 231 7.26 8.18 16.25
CA VAL A 231 7.02 7.42 17.49
C VAL A 231 8.34 7.12 18.16
N ASP A 232 8.48 7.54 19.41
CA ASP A 232 9.54 7.09 20.31
C ASP A 232 8.97 6.08 21.31
N TYR A 233 9.53 4.88 21.34
CA TYR A 233 9.07 3.80 22.22
C TYR A 233 9.27 4.11 23.72
N THR A 234 10.18 5.01 24.06
CA THR A 234 10.41 5.47 25.44
C THR A 234 9.25 6.34 25.92
N SER A 235 8.89 7.34 25.12
CA SER A 235 7.81 8.29 25.45
C SER A 235 6.41 7.72 25.22
N GLN A 236 6.29 6.64 24.42
CA GLN A 236 5.02 6.01 24.06
C GLN A 236 3.96 7.00 23.56
N VAL A 237 4.38 7.90 22.66
CA VAL A 237 3.47 8.81 21.96
C VAL A 237 3.71 8.84 20.46
N TRP A 238 2.61 9.03 19.73
CA TRP A 238 2.62 9.51 18.35
C TRP A 238 2.79 11.02 18.36
N ASN A 239 3.79 11.52 17.65
CA ASN A 239 3.93 12.92 17.30
C ASN A 239 3.57 13.09 15.83
N ILE A 240 2.61 13.95 15.51
CA ILE A 240 2.08 14.10 14.16
C ILE A 240 2.10 15.57 13.76
N CYS A 241 2.68 15.89 12.62
CA CYS A 241 2.56 17.21 12.01
C CYS A 241 2.44 17.06 10.50
N GLY A 242 1.57 17.84 9.88
CA GLY A 242 1.40 17.85 8.44
C GLY A 242 1.01 19.21 7.89
N ILE A 243 1.28 19.39 6.60
CA ILE A 243 0.92 20.54 5.78
C ILE A 243 0.07 20.02 4.61
N GLY A 244 -1.08 20.64 4.36
CA GLY A 244 -1.99 20.32 3.26
C GLY A 244 -3.07 19.33 3.64
N ASN A 245 -3.24 18.26 2.85
CA ASN A 245 -4.44 17.42 2.87
C ASN A 245 -4.17 15.91 2.94
N ILE A 246 -2.96 15.47 3.30
CA ILE A 246 -2.70 14.05 3.60
C ILE A 246 -3.59 13.62 4.76
N ASN A 247 -4.54 12.73 4.49
CA ASN A 247 -5.45 12.22 5.52
C ASN A 247 -4.67 11.30 6.46
N THR A 248 -4.85 11.44 7.77
CA THR A 248 -4.18 10.59 8.76
C THR A 248 -5.16 10.20 9.87
N ARG A 249 -5.36 8.90 10.07
CA ARG A 249 -6.22 8.32 11.11
C ARG A 249 -5.47 7.28 11.92
N ILE A 250 -5.62 7.31 13.24
CA ILE A 250 -5.14 6.26 14.15
C ILE A 250 -6.34 5.57 14.76
N TYR A 251 -6.44 4.26 14.55
CA TYR A 251 -7.47 3.38 15.09
C TYR A 251 -6.97 2.66 16.34
N THR A 252 -7.83 2.58 17.35
CA THR A 252 -7.68 1.71 18.51
C THR A 252 -8.95 0.85 18.61
N GLY A 253 -8.88 -0.38 18.11
CA GLY A 253 -10.09 -1.15 17.84
C GLY A 253 -10.90 -0.52 16.70
N LEU A 254 -12.17 -0.20 16.96
CA LEU A 254 -13.06 0.46 15.99
C LEU A 254 -13.14 1.99 16.17
N GLU A 255 -12.64 2.51 17.29
CA GLU A 255 -12.54 3.95 17.50
C GLU A 255 -11.35 4.50 16.73
N ASN A 256 -11.49 5.73 16.22
CA ASN A 256 -10.40 6.41 15.53
C ASN A 256 -10.25 7.86 15.99
N LYS A 257 -9.02 8.34 15.89
CA LYS A 257 -8.67 9.76 15.96
C LYS A 257 -8.15 10.20 14.61
N THR A 258 -8.81 11.20 14.02
CA THR A 258 -8.37 11.84 12.78
C THR A 258 -7.47 13.02 13.13
N TYR A 259 -6.31 13.11 12.46
CA TYR A 259 -5.44 14.27 12.51
C TYR A 259 -5.83 15.26 11.43
N THR A 260 -5.83 16.56 11.76
CA THR A 260 -6.06 17.65 10.82
C THR A 260 -4.74 18.37 10.54
N PRO A 261 -4.17 18.25 9.33
CA PRO A 261 -2.97 18.99 8.96
C PRO A 261 -3.22 20.51 8.89
N TYR A 262 -2.14 21.29 8.94
CA TYR A 262 -2.22 22.72 8.72
C TYR A 262 -2.41 23.04 7.24
N ASN A 263 -3.16 24.11 6.93
CA ASN A 263 -3.25 24.62 5.56
C ASN A 263 -1.89 25.17 5.09
N GLY A 264 -1.52 24.85 3.85
CA GLY A 264 -0.30 25.35 3.23
C GLY A 264 0.26 24.38 2.21
N ILE A 265 1.40 24.75 1.62
CA ILE A 265 2.15 23.95 0.66
C ILE A 265 3.65 24.11 0.98
N LEU A 266 4.35 22.98 1.17
CA LEU A 266 5.79 22.96 1.37
C LEU A 266 6.49 23.49 0.10
N GLY A 267 7.51 24.34 0.29
CA GLY A 267 8.16 25.07 -0.81
C GLY A 267 7.50 26.42 -1.15
N HIS A 268 6.24 26.64 -0.76
CA HIS A 268 5.52 27.90 -1.02
C HIS A 268 5.19 28.64 0.28
N ASN A 269 4.11 28.23 0.95
CA ASN A 269 3.57 28.89 2.13
C ASN A 269 3.23 27.87 3.22
N ILE A 270 3.75 28.09 4.42
CA ILE A 270 3.38 27.32 5.62
C ILE A 270 3.09 28.30 6.77
N PRO A 271 2.28 27.91 7.77
CA PRO A 271 2.10 28.73 8.97
C PRO A 271 3.41 29.02 9.67
N ARG A 272 3.50 30.20 10.29
CA ARG A 272 4.69 30.62 11.06
C ARG A 272 4.95 29.70 12.26
N THR A 273 3.89 29.23 12.90
CA THR A 273 3.92 28.33 14.05
C THR A 273 3.45 26.95 13.63
N LEU A 274 4.30 25.95 13.84
CA LEU A 274 3.98 24.53 13.66
C LEU A 274 4.28 23.82 14.97
N SER A 275 3.31 23.05 15.45
CA SER A 275 3.43 22.19 16.61
C SER A 275 2.88 20.80 16.30
N SER A 276 3.56 19.78 16.78
CA SER A 276 3.10 18.39 16.66
C SER A 276 1.87 18.15 17.52
N THR A 277 0.90 17.42 16.98
CA THR A 277 -0.19 16.82 17.76
C THR A 277 0.32 15.54 18.42
N ILE A 278 0.06 15.40 19.72
CA ILE A 278 0.53 14.27 20.52
C ILE A 278 -0.63 13.35 20.85
N VAL A 279 -0.50 12.06 20.56
CA VAL A 279 -1.52 11.03 20.82
C VAL A 279 -0.88 9.82 21.50
N PRO A 280 -1.53 9.16 22.48
CA PRO A 280 -0.97 7.97 23.12
C PRO A 280 -0.68 6.83 22.13
N TYR A 281 0.53 6.28 22.21
CA TYR A 281 0.93 5.08 21.47
C TYR A 281 0.54 3.82 22.26
N LYS A 282 -0.16 2.90 21.61
CA LYS A 282 -0.63 1.65 22.19
C LYS A 282 -0.42 0.50 21.20
N LYS A 283 -0.23 -0.70 21.73
CA LYS A 283 -0.18 -1.94 20.94
C LYS A 283 -1.47 -2.15 20.15
N HIS A 284 -1.37 -2.81 19.00
CA HIS A 284 -2.49 -3.13 18.10
C HIS A 284 -3.18 -1.92 17.46
N GLN A 285 -2.64 -0.71 17.63
CA GLN A 285 -3.13 0.45 16.89
C GLN A 285 -2.85 0.31 15.40
N ILE A 286 -3.74 0.86 14.59
CA ILE A 286 -3.58 0.90 13.13
C ILE A 286 -3.53 2.37 12.73
N ILE A 287 -2.44 2.79 12.08
CA ILE A 287 -2.36 4.09 11.41
C ILE A 287 -2.68 3.91 9.93
N ILE A 288 -3.54 4.78 9.41
CA ILE A 288 -3.89 4.85 7.99
C ILE A 288 -3.61 6.28 7.54
N MET A 289 -2.76 6.41 6.52
CA MET A 289 -2.45 7.68 5.88
C MET A 289 -2.72 7.56 4.38
N HIS A 290 -3.32 8.57 3.75
CA HIS A 290 -3.50 8.55 2.31
C HIS A 290 -3.53 9.95 1.69
N SER A 291 -3.12 10.07 0.43
CA SER A 291 -3.29 11.28 -0.38
C SER A 291 -4.76 11.49 -0.75
N ASP A 292 -5.09 12.62 -1.35
CA ASP A 292 -6.46 12.94 -1.71
C ASP A 292 -6.96 12.21 -2.98
N GLY A 293 -6.08 11.47 -3.67
CA GLY A 293 -6.45 10.46 -4.68
C GLY A 293 -7.43 9.40 -4.18
N LEU A 294 -7.60 9.25 -2.85
CA LEU A 294 -8.67 8.49 -2.23
C LEU A 294 -9.74 9.41 -1.61
N ARG A 295 -11.00 9.01 -1.75
CA ARG A 295 -12.13 9.61 -1.02
C ARG A 295 -11.92 9.41 0.48
N THR A 296 -12.36 10.37 1.29
CA THR A 296 -12.13 10.37 2.76
C THR A 296 -13.33 9.82 3.56
N ARG A 297 -14.49 9.65 2.92
CA ARG A 297 -15.74 9.24 3.57
C ARG A 297 -15.90 7.72 3.53
N TRP A 298 -15.13 7.05 4.36
CA TRP A 298 -15.20 5.60 4.62
C TRP A 298 -14.92 5.33 6.09
N HIS A 299 -15.38 4.17 6.58
CA HIS A 299 -15.19 3.75 7.96
C HIS A 299 -14.75 2.28 8.04
N LEU A 300 -13.75 1.97 8.87
CA LEU A 300 -13.28 0.58 9.03
C LEU A 300 -14.35 -0.37 9.58
N ASN A 301 -15.33 0.14 10.31
CA ASN A 301 -16.42 -0.67 10.88
C ASN A 301 -17.39 -1.21 9.81
N GLU A 302 -17.35 -0.68 8.58
CA GLU A 302 -18.11 -1.21 7.44
C GLU A 302 -17.55 -2.56 6.97
N PHE A 303 -16.31 -2.89 7.34
CA PHE A 303 -15.63 -4.12 6.93
C PHE A 303 -15.54 -5.13 8.09
N THR A 304 -16.16 -6.30 7.92
CA THR A 304 -16.20 -7.34 8.94
C THR A 304 -14.81 -7.84 9.29
N SER A 305 -14.42 -7.76 10.57
CA SER A 305 -13.13 -8.26 11.09
C SER A 305 -11.88 -7.69 10.40
N ILE A 306 -11.97 -6.56 9.70
CA ILE A 306 -10.86 -6.00 8.91
C ILE A 306 -9.63 -5.68 9.76
N ILE A 307 -9.83 -5.28 11.02
CA ILE A 307 -8.75 -4.95 11.96
C ILE A 307 -7.83 -6.13 12.27
N LYS A 308 -8.30 -7.37 12.06
CA LYS A 308 -7.51 -8.59 12.25
C LYS A 308 -6.60 -8.87 11.06
N GLN A 309 -6.91 -8.31 9.89
CA GLN A 309 -6.17 -8.53 8.67
C GLN A 309 -4.80 -7.85 8.72
N ASN A 310 -3.94 -8.24 7.79
CA ASN A 310 -2.65 -7.59 7.62
C ASN A 310 -2.81 -6.18 7.00
N PRO A 311 -1.78 -5.32 7.09
CA PRO A 311 -1.86 -3.96 6.55
C PRO A 311 -2.19 -3.90 5.06
N GLY A 312 -1.70 -4.84 4.25
CA GLY A 312 -1.92 -4.88 2.80
C GLY A 312 -3.38 -5.12 2.43
N ILE A 313 -4.05 -6.04 3.11
CA ILE A 313 -5.50 -6.29 2.96
C ILE A 313 -6.32 -5.08 3.41
N ILE A 314 -5.94 -4.42 4.52
CA ILE A 314 -6.63 -3.20 4.96
C ILE A 314 -6.47 -2.10 3.90
N ALA A 315 -5.25 -1.87 3.41
CA ALA A 315 -4.95 -0.86 2.41
C ALA A 315 -5.73 -1.10 1.12
N SER A 316 -5.68 -2.32 0.58
CA SER A 316 -6.37 -2.68 -0.66
C SER A 316 -7.90 -2.66 -0.53
N SER A 317 -8.46 -3.03 0.64
CA SER A 317 -9.91 -2.96 0.87
C SER A 317 -10.42 -1.53 0.86
N ILE A 318 -9.68 -0.59 1.45
CA ILE A 318 -10.00 0.84 1.41
C ILE A 318 -9.79 1.38 0.00
N PHE A 319 -8.64 1.09 -0.62
CA PHE A 319 -8.30 1.52 -1.97
C PHE A 319 -9.39 1.15 -2.98
N LYS A 320 -9.77 -0.13 -3.02
CA LYS A 320 -10.78 -0.71 -3.91
C LYS A 320 -12.09 0.08 -3.99
N GLN A 321 -12.56 0.62 -2.87
CA GLN A 321 -13.83 1.34 -2.81
C GLN A 321 -13.71 2.85 -2.95
N ASN A 322 -12.51 3.39 -2.71
CA ASN A 322 -12.34 4.82 -2.47
C ASN A 322 -11.37 5.51 -3.43
N ILE A 323 -10.71 4.77 -4.31
CA ILE A 323 -9.88 5.34 -5.38
C ILE A 323 -10.72 6.28 -6.26
N ARG A 324 -10.18 7.47 -6.58
CA ARG A 324 -10.84 8.42 -7.50
C ARG A 324 -10.62 8.05 -8.96
N GLY A 325 -9.43 7.55 -9.30
CA GLY A 325 -9.03 7.20 -10.67
C GLY A 325 -8.74 8.40 -11.57
N THR A 326 -8.63 9.59 -10.99
CA THR A 326 -8.38 10.86 -11.70
C THR A 326 -7.23 11.64 -11.06
N ASP A 327 -6.42 10.96 -10.25
CA ASP A 327 -5.29 11.54 -9.53
C ASP A 327 -4.24 10.47 -9.25
N ASP A 328 -3.04 10.89 -8.87
CA ASP A 328 -2.12 10.02 -8.14
C ASP A 328 -2.79 9.56 -6.82
N ALA A 329 -2.51 8.35 -6.37
CA ALA A 329 -3.17 7.82 -5.18
C ALA A 329 -2.25 6.91 -4.38
N THR A 330 -1.99 7.30 -3.13
CA THR A 330 -1.20 6.52 -2.17
C THR A 330 -1.98 6.29 -0.90
N ILE A 331 -2.01 5.03 -0.44
CA ILE A 331 -2.47 4.64 0.88
C ILE A 331 -1.37 3.88 1.61
N PHE A 332 -1.04 4.35 2.81
CA PHE A 332 -0.17 3.72 3.76
C PHE A 332 -1.00 3.16 4.92
N VAL A 333 -0.77 1.89 5.27
CA VAL A 333 -1.34 1.29 6.48
C VAL A 333 -0.21 0.72 7.31
N GLY A 334 -0.16 1.10 8.58
CA GLY A 334 0.77 0.57 9.58
C GLY A 334 0.01 0.00 10.77
N LYS A 335 0.46 -1.13 11.28
CA LYS A 335 -0.10 -1.83 12.44
C LYS A 335 0.98 -2.03 13.49
N ILE A 336 0.66 -1.64 14.72
CA ILE A 336 1.55 -1.80 15.87
C ILE A 336 1.42 -3.22 16.41
N MET A 337 2.56 -3.88 16.56
CA MET A 337 2.68 -5.28 17.03
C MET A 337 2.56 -5.42 18.55
#